data_AF-A0A352HNU7-F1
#
_entry.id   AF-A0A352HNU7-F1
#
_cell.length_a   1.000
_cell.length_b   1.000
_cell.length_c   1.000
_cell.angle_alpha   90.00
_cell.angle_beta   90.00
_cell.angle_gamma   90.00
#
_symmetry.space_group_name_H-M   'P 1'
#
loop_
_entity.id
_entity.type
_entity.pdbx_description
1 polymer ?
#
loop_
_entity_poly.entity_id
_entity_poly.type
_entity_poly.pdbx_seq_one_letter_code
_entity_poly.pdbx_strand_id
1 'polypeptide(L)'
;MVAATHEDATAIVTVITDGYENSSRHYTGQQVVQMISRLKELGWIFNMIGANIDVEREASRLSFDNSMKFQATPEGTREMFCKFSRSYADEMANMKEERDMDVEDRIIARKMRKASFFKRASRQADDEQK
;
A
#
# COMPACT_ATOMS: atom_id res chain seq x y z
N MET A 1 -15.92 6.93 11.06
CA MET A 1 -14.68 7.68 11.31
C MET A 1 -13.74 6.72 12.02
N VAL A 2 -12.79 6.13 11.31
CA VAL A 2 -11.80 5.24 11.93
C VAL A 2 -10.70 6.13 12.51
N ALA A 3 -10.46 5.96 13.82
CA ALA A 3 -9.36 6.52 14.63
C ALA A 3 -9.42 8.03 14.97
N ALA A 4 -10.05 8.34 16.10
CA ALA A 4 -9.76 9.56 16.89
C ALA A 4 -9.24 9.23 18.30
N THR A 5 -8.84 7.98 18.56
CA THR A 5 -8.34 7.57 19.90
C THR A 5 -6.83 7.47 19.99
N HIS A 6 -6.08 7.55 18.88
CA HIS A 6 -4.62 7.44 18.86
C HIS A 6 -4.08 8.36 17.77
N GLU A 7 -3.47 9.51 18.14
CA GLU A 7 -2.89 10.48 17.20
C GLU A 7 -1.75 9.90 16.33
N ASP A 8 -1.27 8.71 16.70
CA ASP A 8 -0.14 8.00 16.09
C ASP A 8 -0.55 6.66 15.43
N ALA A 9 -1.81 6.55 15.00
CA ALA A 9 -2.29 5.38 14.27
C ALA A 9 -1.84 5.39 12.80
N THR A 10 -1.28 4.27 12.34
CA THR A 10 -0.97 4.01 10.93
C THR A 10 -1.76 2.82 10.40
N ALA A 11 -1.91 2.74 9.08
CA ALA A 11 -2.61 1.64 8.44
C ALA A 11 -2.03 1.33 7.05
N ILE A 12 -2.26 0.09 6.59
CA ILE A 12 -2.05 -0.34 5.21
C ILE A 12 -3.42 -0.38 4.53
N VAL A 13 -3.59 0.46 3.51
CA VAL A 13 -4.80 0.52 2.68
C VAL A 13 -4.47 -0.06 1.32
N THR A 14 -5.16 -1.14 0.94
CA THR A 14 -4.98 -1.78 -0.38
C THR A 14 -6.29 -1.77 -1.15
N VAL A 15 -6.27 -1.21 -2.35
CA VAL A 15 -7.41 -1.19 -3.28
C VAL A 15 -7.12 -2.18 -4.40
N ILE A 16 -8.02 -3.14 -4.63
CA ILE A 16 -7.94 -4.10 -5.75
C ILE A 16 -9.12 -3.82 -6.68
N THR A 17 -8.85 -3.58 -7.97
CA THR A 17 -9.88 -3.20 -8.94
C THR A 17 -9.47 -3.55 -10.37
N ASP A 18 -10.43 -3.77 -11.25
CA ASP A 18 -10.28 -3.90 -12.71
C ASP A 18 -10.60 -2.59 -13.47
N GLY A 19 -10.83 -1.49 -12.75
CA GLY A 19 -10.96 -0.13 -13.28
C GLY A 19 -12.39 0.37 -13.54
N TYR A 20 -12.53 1.70 -13.60
CA TYR A 20 -13.68 2.44 -14.18
C TYR A 20 -15.03 2.54 -13.44
N GLU A 21 -15.15 2.20 -12.16
CA GLU A 21 -16.43 2.30 -11.43
C GLU A 21 -16.53 3.45 -10.41
N ASN A 22 -15.74 4.52 -10.55
CA ASN A 22 -15.87 5.65 -9.61
C ASN A 22 -17.19 6.42 -9.86
N SER A 23 -18.20 6.10 -9.06
CA SER A 23 -19.52 6.75 -9.00
C SER A 23 -19.70 7.62 -7.74
N SER A 24 -18.58 8.03 -7.11
CA SER A 24 -18.58 8.81 -5.88
C SER A 24 -19.44 10.08 -6.01
N ARG A 25 -20.36 10.24 -5.05
CA ARG A 25 -21.20 11.43 -4.89
C ARG A 25 -20.75 12.35 -3.75
N HIS A 26 -19.81 11.88 -2.93
CA HIS A 26 -19.42 12.54 -1.68
C HIS A 26 -18.00 13.08 -1.70
N TYR A 27 -17.09 12.42 -2.42
CA TYR A 27 -15.69 12.81 -2.49
C TYR A 27 -15.23 12.94 -3.94
N THR A 28 -14.64 14.09 -4.25
CA THR A 28 -13.95 14.36 -5.51
C THR A 28 -12.57 13.69 -5.52
N GLY A 29 -12.02 13.44 -6.71
CA GLY A 29 -10.66 12.91 -6.83
C GLY A 29 -9.60 13.78 -6.14
N GLN A 30 -9.75 15.10 -6.17
CA GLN A 30 -8.84 16.02 -5.49
C GLN A 30 -8.90 15.89 -3.96
N GLN A 31 -10.09 15.72 -3.38
CA GLN A 31 -10.23 15.49 -1.93
C GLN A 31 -9.58 14.17 -1.52
N VAL A 32 -9.70 13.13 -2.35
CA VAL A 32 -9.05 11.85 -2.11
C VAL A 32 -7.53 11.99 -2.17
N VAL A 33 -7.00 12.69 -3.17
CA VAL A 33 -5.56 12.98 -3.29
C VAL A 33 -5.04 13.70 -2.05
N GLN A 34 -5.70 14.77 -1.61
CA GLN A 34 -5.29 15.52 -0.42
C GLN A 34 -5.30 14.66 0.85
N MET A 35 -6.32 13.82 1.01
CA MET A 35 -6.42 12.89 2.15
C MET A 35 -5.29 11.87 2.14
N ILE A 36 -5.02 11.24 0.99
CA ILE A 36 -3.95 10.26 0.84
C ILE A 36 -2.60 10.90 1.12
N SER A 37 -2.31 12.06 0.54
CA SER A 37 -1.05 12.79 0.78
C SER A 37 -0.83 13.06 2.27
N ARG A 38 -1.84 13.55 2.99
CA ARG A 38 -1.74 13.80 4.44
C ARG A 38 -1.49 12.52 5.24
N LEU A 39 -2.22 11.45 4.94
CA LEU A 39 -2.09 10.19 5.69
C LEU A 39 -0.73 9.52 5.44
N LYS A 40 -0.17 9.66 4.24
CA LYS A 40 1.18 9.18 3.91
C LYS A 40 2.26 9.86 4.75
N GLU A 41 2.13 11.16 5.01
CA GLU A 41 3.05 11.88 5.91
C GLU A 41 3.02 11.34 7.34
N LEU A 42 1.89 10.75 7.75
CA LEU A 42 1.75 10.07 9.05
C LEU A 42 2.26 8.62 9.04
N GLY A 43 2.71 8.11 7.89
CA GLY A 43 3.21 6.74 7.74
C GLY A 43 2.17 5.72 7.27
N TRP A 44 1.01 6.16 6.75
CA TRP A 44 0.06 5.26 6.12
C TRP A 44 0.57 4.79 4.76
N ILE A 45 0.29 3.53 4.44
CA ILE A 45 0.73 2.88 3.21
C ILE A 45 -0.48 2.67 2.31
N PHE A 46 -0.40 3.20 1.09
CA PHE A 46 -1.46 3.06 0.09
C PHE A 46 -0.96 2.23 -1.08
N ASN A 47 -1.67 1.13 -1.36
CA ASN A 47 -1.39 0.19 -2.42
C ASN A 47 -2.58 0.11 -3.39
N MET A 48 -2.32 0.12 -4.69
CA MET A 48 -3.34 -0.18 -5.70
C MET A 48 -2.96 -1.39 -6.52
N ILE A 49 -3.86 -2.34 -6.64
CA ILE A 49 -3.69 -3.57 -7.41
C ILE A 49 -4.72 -3.55 -8.54
N GLY A 50 -4.22 -3.54 -9.78
CA GLY A 50 -5.04 -3.41 -10.98
C GLY A 50 -5.13 -4.72 -11.75
N ALA A 51 -6.35 -5.20 -12.01
CA ALA A 51 -6.61 -6.34 -12.88
C ALA A 51 -6.74 -5.84 -14.31
N ASN A 52 -5.86 -6.29 -15.22
CA ASN A 52 -5.96 -5.98 -16.65
C ASN A 52 -6.01 -4.48 -17.04
N ILE A 53 -5.55 -3.58 -16.15
CA ILE A 53 -5.57 -2.11 -16.35
C ILE A 53 -4.19 -1.47 -16.25
N ASP A 54 -4.10 -0.22 -16.70
CA ASP A 54 -2.99 0.68 -16.42
C ASP A 54 -3.06 1.16 -14.95
N VAL A 55 -2.68 0.27 -14.04
CA VAL A 55 -2.68 0.53 -12.60
C VAL A 55 -1.72 1.66 -12.20
N GLU A 56 -0.64 1.86 -12.96
CA GLU A 56 0.36 2.91 -12.68
C GLU A 56 -0.24 4.30 -12.92
N ARG A 57 -0.95 4.46 -14.03
CA ARG A 57 -1.69 5.70 -14.32
C ARG A 57 -2.76 5.99 -13.27
N GLU A 58 -3.54 5.00 -12.89
CA GLU A 58 -4.61 5.18 -11.89
C GLU A 58 -4.03 5.50 -10.51
N ALA A 59 -2.93 4.84 -10.13
CA ALA A 59 -2.23 5.07 -8.86
C ALA A 59 -1.66 6.48 -8.78
N SER A 60 -1.01 6.92 -9.86
CA SER A 60 -0.51 8.28 -9.99
C SER A 60 -1.65 9.31 -9.85
N ARG A 61 -2.80 9.09 -10.50
CA ARG A 61 -3.95 9.99 -10.44
C ARG A 61 -4.48 10.21 -9.02
N LEU A 62 -4.41 9.19 -8.16
CA LEU A 62 -4.88 9.24 -6.77
C LEU A 62 -3.75 9.36 -5.74
N SER A 63 -2.49 9.57 -6.16
CA SER A 63 -1.32 9.70 -5.29
C SER A 63 -0.97 8.46 -4.45
N PHE A 64 -1.30 7.27 -4.96
CA PHE A 64 -0.83 5.99 -4.42
C PHE A 64 0.65 5.78 -4.81
N ASP A 65 1.49 5.38 -3.86
CA ASP A 65 2.94 5.15 -4.11
C ASP A 65 3.24 3.75 -4.63
N ASN A 66 2.39 2.78 -4.28
CA ASN A 66 2.62 1.38 -4.60
C ASN A 66 1.53 0.90 -5.54
N SER A 67 1.94 0.27 -6.63
CA SER A 67 1.05 -0.36 -7.58
C SER A 67 1.49 -1.79 -7.92
N MET A 68 0.53 -2.66 -8.19
CA MET A 68 0.76 -4.00 -8.73
C MET A 68 -0.25 -4.26 -9.84
N LYS A 69 0.21 -4.71 -11.00
CA LYS A 69 -0.68 -5.23 -12.05
C LYS A 69 -0.80 -6.73 -11.94
N PHE A 70 -1.97 -7.27 -12.23
CA PHE A 70 -2.16 -8.71 -12.40
C PHE A 70 -3.13 -9.00 -13.54
N GLN A 71 -3.11 -10.25 -14.01
CA GLN A 71 -4.10 -10.76 -14.94
C GLN A 71 -5.23 -11.42 -14.16
N ALA A 72 -6.48 -11.12 -14.52
CA ALA A 72 -7.67 -11.69 -13.86
C ALA A 72 -7.93 -13.17 -14.23
N THR A 73 -6.88 -13.99 -14.21
CA THR A 73 -6.95 -15.44 -14.35
C THR A 73 -6.77 -16.11 -12.98
N PRO A 74 -7.12 -17.40 -12.82
CA PRO A 74 -6.86 -18.13 -11.58
C PRO A 74 -5.39 -18.08 -11.16
N GLU A 75 -4.47 -18.26 -12.13
CA GLU A 75 -3.02 -18.24 -11.91
C GLU A 75 -2.56 -16.83 -11.52
N GLY A 76 -2.96 -15.81 -12.28
CA GLY A 76 -2.59 -14.42 -12.01
C GLY A 76 -3.13 -13.90 -10.69
N THR A 77 -4.33 -14.33 -10.29
CA THR A 77 -4.91 -14.02 -8.97
C THR A 77 -4.11 -14.68 -7.85
N ARG A 78 -3.71 -15.95 -8.02
CA ARG A 78 -2.88 -16.66 -7.05
C ARG A 78 -1.52 -15.97 -6.87
N GLU A 79 -0.84 -15.66 -7.97
CA GLU A 79 0.44 -14.96 -7.96
C GLU A 79 0.35 -13.59 -7.29
N MET A 80 -0.69 -12.82 -7.63
CA MET A 80 -0.98 -11.52 -7.01
C MET A 80 -1.12 -11.64 -5.49
N PHE A 81 -1.95 -12.56 -5.01
CA PHE A 81 -2.14 -12.75 -3.56
C PHE A 81 -0.88 -13.29 -2.87
N CYS A 82 -0.12 -14.19 -3.49
CA CYS A 82 1.15 -14.66 -2.94
C CYS A 82 2.14 -13.51 -2.75
N LYS A 83 2.31 -12.66 -3.77
CA LYS A 83 3.20 -11.49 -3.69
C LYS A 83 2.70 -10.47 -2.67
N PHE A 84 1.41 -10.18 -2.67
CA PHE A 84 0.78 -9.27 -1.69
C PHE A 84 0.97 -9.78 -0.25
N SER A 85 0.74 -11.07 0.00
CA SER A 85 0.83 -11.66 1.34
C SER A 85 2.24 -11.58 1.91
N ARG A 86 3.27 -11.79 1.08
CA ARG A 86 4.68 -11.63 1.48
C ARG A 86 4.99 -10.18 1.86
N SER A 87 4.70 -9.23 0.97
CA SER A 87 4.88 -7.80 1.24
C SER A 87 4.12 -7.32 2.48
N TYR A 88 2.90 -7.83 2.67
CA TYR A 88 2.06 -7.50 3.82
C TYR A 88 2.64 -8.04 5.12
N ALA A 89 3.14 -9.28 5.12
CA ALA A 89 3.78 -9.87 6.30
C ALA A 89 5.05 -9.11 6.71
N ASP A 90 5.90 -8.75 5.74
CA ASP A 90 7.11 -7.95 5.99
C ASP A 90 6.76 -6.60 6.63
N GLU A 91 5.76 -5.91 6.08
CA GLU A 91 5.38 -4.59 6.60
C GLU A 91 4.70 -4.69 7.97
N MET A 92 3.90 -5.73 8.20
CA MET A 92 3.32 -6.01 9.50
C MET A 92 4.38 -6.33 10.56
N ALA A 93 5.49 -6.97 10.20
CA ALA A 93 6.62 -7.17 11.10
C ALA A 93 7.25 -5.82 11.48
N ASN A 94 7.50 -4.94 10.50
CA ASN A 94 8.01 -3.58 10.77
C ASN A 94 7.06 -2.80 11.69
N MET A 95 5.74 -2.85 11.43
CA MET A 95 4.74 -2.17 12.25
C MET A 95 4.65 -2.71 13.68
N LYS A 96 4.97 -4.00 13.89
CA LYS A 96 5.07 -4.57 15.24
C LYS A 96 6.31 -4.07 15.97
N GLU A 97 7.46 -4.01 15.30
CA GLU A 97 8.69 -3.46 15.88
C GLU A 97 8.47 -1.99 16.29
N GLU A 98 7.80 -1.19 15.46
CA GLU A 98 7.44 0.20 15.79
C GLU A 98 6.59 0.33 17.04
N ARG A 99 5.74 -0.64 17.34
CA ARG A 99 4.79 -0.55 18.46
C ARG A 99 5.53 -0.41 19.80
N ASP A 100 6.70 -1.01 19.91
CA ASP A 100 7.49 -1.05 21.13
C ASP A 100 8.56 0.07 21.18
N MET A 101 8.60 0.95 20.18
CA MET A 101 9.52 2.09 20.09
C MET A 101 8.91 3.37 20.69
N ASP A 102 9.77 4.30 21.12
CA ASP A 102 9.33 5.66 21.48
C ASP A 102 8.81 6.43 20.25
N VAL A 103 7.97 7.43 20.49
CA VAL A 103 7.29 8.22 19.44
C VAL A 103 8.29 8.86 18.47
N GLU A 104 9.41 9.40 18.97
CA GLU A 104 10.43 10.03 18.12
C GLU A 104 11.10 9.02 17.18
N ASP A 105 11.47 7.85 17.71
CA ASP A 105 12.08 6.76 16.95
C ASP A 105 11.12 6.19 15.89
N ARG A 106 9.82 6.09 16.22
CA ARG A 106 8.78 5.67 15.26
C ARG A 106 8.70 6.63 14.08
N ILE A 107 8.72 7.93 14.33
CA ILE A 107 8.70 8.96 13.29
C ILE A 107 9.95 8.85 12.39
N ILE A 108 11.13 8.62 12.97
CA ILE A 108 12.38 8.43 12.21
C ILE A 108 12.30 7.15 11.37
N ALA A 109 11.89 6.02 11.97
CA ALA A 109 11.79 4.72 11.30
C ALA A 109 10.80 4.76 10.12
N ARG A 110 9.68 5.48 10.25
CA ARG A 110 8.71 5.72 9.17
C ARG A 110 9.31 6.54 8.04
N LYS A 111 10.01 7.64 8.35
CA LYS A 111 10.67 8.48 7.34
C LYS A 111 11.76 7.74 6.57
N MET A 112 12.48 6.83 7.23
CA MET A 112 13.54 6.02 6.63
C MET A 112 13.01 4.86 5.77
N ARG A 113 11.75 4.43 5.97
CA ARG A 113 11.06 3.42 5.16
C ARG A 113 10.64 3.96 3.79
N LYS A 114 11.58 4.50 3.00
CA LYS A 114 11.39 4.75 1.57
C LYS A 114 11.60 3.47 0.75
N ALA A 115 10.92 2.39 1.11
CA ALA A 115 10.94 1.14 0.36
C ALA A 115 9.58 0.93 -0.32
N SER A 116 9.62 0.62 -1.62
CA SER A 116 8.43 0.23 -2.37
C SER A 116 7.89 -1.09 -1.81
N PHE A 117 6.63 -1.06 -1.35
CA PHE A 117 5.93 -2.17 -0.67
C PHE A 117 6.03 -3.49 -1.45
N PHE A 118 5.93 -3.42 -2.78
CA PHE A 118 5.99 -4.59 -3.67
C PHE A 118 7.40 -4.95 -4.18
N LYS A 119 8.45 -4.15 -3.93
CA LYS A 119 9.84 -4.43 -4.37
C LYS A 119 10.61 -5.34 -3.42
N ARG A 120 10.25 -5.42 -2.14
CA ARG A 120 10.91 -6.32 -1.17
C ARG A 120 10.59 -7.79 -1.49
N ALA A 121 9.34 -8.08 -1.85
CA ALA A 121 8.89 -9.42 -2.24
C ALA A 121 9.54 -9.98 -3.52
N SER A 122 10.05 -9.12 -4.42
CA SER A 122 10.72 -9.57 -5.65
C SER A 122 12.20 -9.91 -5.49
N ARG A 123 12.87 -9.47 -4.41
CA ARG A 123 14.32 -9.76 -4.21
C ARG A 123 14.61 -11.18 -3.72
N GLN A 124 13.64 -11.87 -3.11
CA GLN A 124 13.81 -13.23 -2.62
C GLN A 124 13.33 -14.31 -3.60
N ALA A 125 12.49 -13.96 -4.59
CA ALA A 125 12.00 -14.93 -5.57
C ALA A 125 13.09 -15.35 -6.58
N ASP A 126 14.09 -14.49 -6.83
CA ASP A 126 15.19 -14.78 -7.76
C ASP A 126 16.29 -15.66 -7.13
N ASP A 127 16.35 -15.75 -5.79
CA ASP A 127 17.34 -16.56 -5.06
C ASP A 127 16.90 -18.03 -4.84
N GLU A 128 15.62 -18.35 -5.05
CA GLU A 128 15.09 -19.73 -4.94
C GLU A 128 15.12 -20.50 -6.28
N GLN A 129 15.72 -19.93 -7.34
CA GLN A 129 15.85 -20.55 -8.66
C GLN A 129 17.31 -20.79 -9.12
N LYS A 130 18.26 -20.82 -8.18
CA LYS A 130 19.63 -21.28 -8.39
C LYS A 130 19.93 -22.53 -7.57
#